data_AF-A0A078MCJ5-F1
#
_entry.id   AF-A0A078MCJ5-F1
#
_cell.length_a   1.000
_cell.length_b   1.000
_cell.length_c   1.000
_cell.angle_alpha   90.00
_cell.angle_beta   90.00
_cell.angle_gamma   90.00
#
_symmetry.space_group_name_H-M   'P 1'
#
loop_
_entity.id
_entity.type
_entity.pdbx_description
1 polymer ?
#
loop_
_entity_poly.entity_id
_entity_poly.type
_entity_poly.pdbx_seq_one_letter_code
_entity_poly.pdbx_strand_id
1 'polypeptide(L)'
;MHTLTMTAKEQPVIERALVIHILGVISALEHRSITIEEAETLWFCREVTTLLQRKAIRHEIVHILQLGRELRQIEKFIPHAVPKSLHDMRTLATNWLISNDTKIVATVWQ
;
A
#
# COMPACT_ATOMS: atom_id res chain seq x y z
N MET A 1 -7.31 -21.50 16.53
CA MET A 1 -7.07 -20.24 15.79
C MET A 1 -5.98 -19.47 16.54
N HIS A 2 -4.79 -19.35 15.96
CA HIS A 2 -3.78 -18.44 16.50
C HIS A 2 -4.07 -17.04 15.97
N THR A 3 -4.36 -16.10 16.87
CA THR A 3 -4.55 -14.69 16.51
C THR A 3 -3.18 -14.06 16.37
N LEU A 4 -2.81 -13.62 15.16
CA LEU A 4 -1.65 -12.77 14.95
C LEU A 4 -1.93 -11.38 15.54
N THR A 5 -1.34 -11.11 16.68
CA THR A 5 -1.33 -9.80 17.35
C THR A 5 -0.08 -9.05 16.94
N MET A 6 -0.26 -7.84 16.42
CA MET A 6 0.83 -6.92 16.09
C MET A 6 1.13 -6.08 17.32
N THR A 7 2.36 -6.12 17.81
CA THR A 7 2.79 -5.23 18.90
C THR A 7 3.17 -3.84 18.35
N ALA A 8 3.18 -2.84 19.23
CA ALA A 8 3.59 -1.49 18.87
C ALA A 8 5.04 -1.41 18.33
N LYS A 9 5.93 -2.31 18.78
CA LYS A 9 7.31 -2.40 18.27
C LYS A 9 7.39 -3.00 16.86
N GLU A 10 6.51 -3.93 16.51
CA GLU A 10 6.49 -4.60 15.21
C GLU A 10 5.76 -3.80 14.13
N GLN A 11 4.83 -2.92 14.53
CA GLN A 11 4.01 -2.14 13.61
C GLN A 11 4.82 -1.35 12.57
N PRO A 12 5.88 -0.58 12.92
CA PRO A 12 6.67 0.14 11.93
C PRO A 12 7.34 -0.76 10.89
N VAL A 13 7.78 -1.96 11.30
CA VAL A 13 8.42 -2.95 10.42
C VAL A 13 7.39 -3.52 9.44
N ILE A 14 6.21 -3.89 9.95
CA ILE A 14 5.12 -4.42 9.13
C ILE A 14 4.62 -3.36 8.14
N GLU A 15 4.43 -2.13 8.60
CA GLU A 15 4.03 -1.01 7.75
C GLU A 15 5.04 -0.74 6.63
N ARG A 16 6.34 -0.82 6.93
CA ARG A 16 7.38 -0.72 5.91
C ARG A 16 7.29 -1.85 4.89
N ALA A 17 7.13 -3.10 5.35
CA ALA A 17 6.96 -4.24 4.47
C ALA A 17 5.72 -4.10 3.58
N LEU A 18 4.61 -3.61 4.13
CA LEU A 18 3.38 -3.31 3.39
C LEU A 18 3.61 -2.27 2.30
N VAL A 19 4.33 -1.17 2.60
CA VAL A 19 4.60 -0.13 1.60
C VAL A 19 5.55 -0.62 0.50
N ILE A 20 6.56 -1.42 0.84
CA ILE A 20 7.41 -2.10 -0.15
C ILE A 20 6.56 -3.01 -1.04
N HIS A 21 5.62 -3.76 -0.46
CA HIS A 21 4.71 -4.61 -1.22
C HIS A 21 3.81 -3.79 -2.17
N ILE A 22 3.23 -2.69 -1.69
CA ILE A 22 2.45 -1.75 -2.51
C ILE A 22 3.26 -1.24 -3.71
N LEU A 23 4.52 -0.85 -3.49
CA LEU A 23 5.41 -0.43 -4.57
C LEU A 23 5.65 -1.55 -5.59
N GLY A 24 5.77 -2.80 -5.12
CA GLY A 24 5.85 -3.98 -5.98
C GLY A 24 4.61 -4.15 -6.86
N VAL A 25 3.40 -4.02 -6.27
CA VAL A 25 2.13 -4.09 -7.00
C VAL A 25 2.03 -2.97 -8.04
N ILE A 26 2.37 -1.73 -7.67
CA ILE A 26 2.38 -0.58 -8.60
C ILE A 26 3.35 -0.85 -9.76
N SER A 27 4.55 -1.35 -9.47
CA SER A 27 5.53 -1.70 -10.50
C SER A 27 5.03 -2.80 -11.43
N ALA A 28 4.37 -3.83 -10.89
CA ALA A 28 3.79 -4.90 -11.69
C ALA A 28 2.68 -4.38 -12.62
N LEU A 29 1.85 -3.44 -12.16
CA LEU A 29 0.83 -2.78 -12.98
C LEU A 29 1.45 -1.92 -14.10
N GLU A 30 2.46 -1.10 -13.78
CA GLU A 30 3.14 -0.25 -14.77
C GLU A 30 3.82 -1.08 -15.88
N HIS A 31 4.40 -2.23 -15.51
CA HIS A 31 5.01 -3.17 -16.46
C HIS A 31 4.01 -4.16 -17.08
N ARG A 32 2.71 -4.06 -16.74
CA ARG A 32 1.64 -4.95 -17.22
C ARG A 32 1.89 -6.43 -16.91
N SER A 33 2.63 -6.71 -15.83
CA SER A 33 2.86 -8.07 -15.32
C SER A 33 1.64 -8.62 -14.59
N ILE A 34 0.76 -7.73 -14.13
CA ILE A 34 -0.58 -8.03 -13.60
C ILE A 34 -1.58 -7.01 -14.15
N THR A 35 -2.85 -7.37 -14.14
CA THR A 35 -3.98 -6.51 -14.48
C THR A 35 -4.48 -5.72 -13.27
N ILE A 36 -5.23 -4.64 -13.53
CA ILE A 36 -5.90 -3.88 -12.46
C ILE A 36 -6.92 -4.75 -11.71
N GLU A 37 -7.60 -5.67 -12.38
CA GLU A 37 -8.53 -6.61 -11.78
C GLU A 37 -7.84 -7.59 -10.81
N GLU A 38 -6.68 -8.12 -11.18
CA GLU A 38 -5.86 -8.95 -10.28
C GLU A 38 -5.38 -8.16 -9.07
N ALA A 39 -4.90 -6.92 -9.27
CA ALA A 39 -4.48 -6.05 -8.19
C ALA A 39 -5.64 -5.67 -7.24
N GLU A 40 -6.84 -5.41 -7.78
CA GLU A 40 -8.06 -5.18 -7.00
C GLU A 40 -8.39 -6.41 -6.15
N THR A 41 -8.42 -7.59 -6.76
CA THR A 41 -8.77 -8.84 -6.07
C THR A 41 -7.84 -9.16 -4.91
N LEU A 42 -6.54 -8.89 -5.08
CA LEU A 42 -5.52 -9.27 -4.12
C LEU A 42 -5.25 -8.21 -3.05
N TRP A 43 -5.26 -6.92 -3.41
CA TRP A 43 -4.67 -5.88 -2.56
C TRP A 43 -5.50 -4.61 -2.49
N PHE A 44 -5.94 -4.11 -3.65
CA PHE A 44 -6.74 -2.92 -3.76
C PHE A 44 -8.23 -3.24 -3.62
N CYS A 45 -8.60 -3.95 -2.55
CA CYS A 45 -9.98 -4.27 -2.21
C CYS A 45 -10.42 -3.64 -0.88
N ARG A 46 -11.73 -3.67 -0.63
CA ARG A 46 -12.33 -3.13 0.58
C ARG A 46 -11.90 -3.93 1.81
N GLU A 47 -11.77 -5.23 1.68
CA GLU A 47 -11.45 -6.19 2.74
C GLU A 47 -10.07 -5.90 3.33
N VAL A 48 -9.05 -5.78 2.46
CA VAL A 48 -7.68 -5.43 2.87
C VAL A 48 -7.64 -4.04 3.49
N THR A 49 -8.25 -3.05 2.85
CA THR A 49 -8.28 -1.66 3.38
C THR A 49 -8.91 -1.61 4.78
N THR A 50 -10.05 -2.29 4.95
CA THR A 50 -10.79 -2.35 6.22
C THR A 50 -10.00 -3.10 7.29
N LEU A 51 -9.31 -4.19 6.91
CA LEU A 51 -8.47 -4.96 7.83
C LEU A 51 -7.34 -4.10 8.38
N LEU A 52 -6.61 -3.40 7.52
CA LEU A 52 -5.45 -2.60 7.93
C LEU A 52 -5.87 -1.40 8.78
N GLN A 53 -7.01 -0.77 8.48
CA GLN A 53 -7.62 0.25 9.34
C GLN A 53 -7.89 -0.28 10.76
N ARG A 54 -8.49 -1.47 10.89
CA ARG A 54 -8.75 -2.10 12.20
C ARG A 54 -7.48 -2.48 12.94
N LYS A 55 -6.38 -2.72 12.22
CA LYS A 55 -5.05 -3.01 12.78
C LYS A 55 -4.25 -1.74 13.12
N ALA A 56 -4.90 -0.57 13.11
CA ALA A 56 -4.29 0.73 13.41
C ALA A 56 -3.06 1.06 12.53
N ILE A 57 -3.00 0.50 11.32
CA ILE A 57 -2.00 0.88 10.32
C ILE A 57 -2.17 2.36 9.99
N ARG A 58 -1.04 3.05 9.87
CA ARG A 58 -0.99 4.49 9.59
C ARG A 58 -1.88 4.88 8.40
N HIS A 59 -2.63 5.96 8.61
CA HIS A 59 -3.65 6.44 7.70
C HIS A 59 -3.07 6.71 6.30
N GLU A 60 -1.83 7.18 6.21
CA GLU A 60 -1.14 7.45 4.95
C GLU A 60 -0.97 6.18 4.10
N ILE A 61 -0.72 5.02 4.71
CA ILE A 61 -0.63 3.74 3.98
C ILE A 61 -2.01 3.28 3.52
N VAL A 62 -2.99 3.38 4.43
CA VAL A 62 -4.39 3.07 4.11
C VAL A 62 -4.90 3.94 2.96
N HIS A 63 -4.52 5.22 2.93
CA HIS A 63 -4.89 6.15 1.87
C HIS A 63 -4.35 5.68 0.50
N ILE A 64 -3.11 5.21 0.43
CA ILE A 64 -2.56 4.67 -0.83
C ILE A 64 -3.36 3.46 -1.32
N LEU A 65 -3.80 2.58 -0.42
CA LEU A 65 -4.66 1.44 -0.78
C LEU A 65 -6.04 1.88 -1.27
N GLN A 66 -6.59 2.94 -0.67
CA GLN A 66 -7.85 3.52 -1.13
C GLN A 66 -7.73 4.07 -2.56
N LEU A 67 -6.65 4.78 -2.88
CA LEU A 67 -6.37 5.22 -4.25
C LEU A 67 -6.27 4.05 -5.23
N GLY A 68 -5.62 2.94 -4.81
CA GLY A 68 -5.55 1.73 -5.60
C GLY A 68 -6.93 1.14 -5.96
N ARG A 69 -7.92 1.26 -5.06
CA ARG A 69 -9.31 0.78 -5.31
C ARG A 69 -10.02 1.59 -6.39
N GLU A 70 -9.57 2.81 -6.66
CA GLU A 70 -10.16 3.68 -7.68
C GLU A 70 -9.66 3.32 -9.09
N LEU A 71 -8.53 2.61 -9.20
CA LEU A 71 -7.87 2.31 -10.47
C LEU A 71 -8.79 1.64 -11.50
N ARG A 72 -9.67 0.72 -11.09
CA ARG A 72 -10.61 0.09 -12.02
C ARG A 72 -11.63 1.07 -12.60
N GLN A 73 -12.09 2.02 -11.79
CA GLN A 73 -13.00 3.06 -12.27
C GLN A 73 -12.26 4.03 -13.20
N ILE A 74 -11.02 4.38 -12.85
CA ILE A 74 -10.16 5.22 -13.69
C ILE A 74 -9.89 4.53 -15.03
N GLU A 75 -9.53 3.25 -15.04
CA GLU A 75 -9.34 2.47 -16.27
C GLU A 75 -10.61 2.45 -17.14
N LYS A 76 -11.78 2.25 -16.51
CA LYS A 76 -13.05 2.18 -17.22
C LYS A 76 -13.48 3.52 -17.84
N PHE A 77 -13.32 4.62 -17.12
CA PHE A 77 -13.89 5.92 -17.53
C PHE A 77 -12.85 6.88 -18.13
N ILE A 78 -11.60 6.81 -17.68
CA ILE A 78 -10.52 7.75 -18.03
C ILE A 78 -9.18 6.97 -18.13
N PRO A 79 -9.06 6.00 -19.05
CA PRO A 79 -7.91 5.07 -19.08
C PRO A 79 -6.55 5.76 -19.22
N HIS A 80 -6.50 6.92 -19.88
CA HIS A 80 -5.28 7.70 -20.04
C HIS A 80 -4.78 8.34 -18.72
N ALA A 81 -5.60 8.38 -17.67
CA ALA A 81 -5.22 8.86 -16.36
C ALA A 81 -4.55 7.78 -15.48
N VAL A 82 -4.71 6.49 -15.81
CA VAL A 82 -4.12 5.38 -15.04
C VAL A 82 -2.61 5.55 -14.80
N PRO A 83 -1.77 5.87 -15.81
CA PRO A 83 -0.33 6.04 -15.57
C PRO A 83 -0.02 7.16 -14.57
N LYS A 84 -0.77 8.27 -14.61
CA LYS A 84 -0.62 9.36 -13.66
C LYS A 84 -1.01 8.92 -12.25
N SER A 85 -2.13 8.21 -12.10
CA SER A 85 -2.57 7.69 -10.80
C SER A 85 -1.55 6.73 -10.18
N LEU A 86 -0.98 5.83 -10.98
CA LEU A 86 0.08 4.92 -10.52
C LEU A 86 1.34 5.70 -10.10
N HIS A 87 1.73 6.72 -10.87
CA HIS A 87 2.85 7.60 -10.53
C HIS A 87 2.62 8.38 -9.22
N ASP A 88 1.43 8.95 -9.04
CA ASP A 88 1.06 9.69 -7.83
C ASP A 88 1.09 8.76 -6.61
N MET A 89 0.54 7.54 -6.73
CA MET A 89 0.61 6.50 -5.69
C MET A 89 2.05 6.08 -5.35
N ARG A 90 2.88 5.86 -6.37
CA ARG A 90 4.30 5.51 -6.20
C ARG A 90 5.06 6.60 -5.44
N THR A 91 4.78 7.85 -5.76
CA THR A 91 5.38 9.02 -5.11
C THR A 91 5.00 9.07 -3.62
N LEU A 92 3.71 8.90 -3.30
CA LEU A 92 3.23 8.84 -1.92
C LEU A 92 3.90 7.70 -1.12
N ALA A 93 3.94 6.49 -1.69
CA ALA A 93 4.56 5.33 -1.06
C ALA A 93 6.07 5.54 -0.82
N THR A 94 6.79 6.07 -1.81
CA THR A 94 8.23 6.31 -1.71
C THR A 94 8.55 7.40 -0.68
N ASN A 95 7.80 8.51 -0.69
CA ASN A 95 7.97 9.58 0.28
C ASN A 95 7.70 9.09 1.71
N TRP A 96 6.71 8.21 1.88
CA TRP A 96 6.43 7.61 3.18
C TRP A 96 7.62 6.77 3.67
N LEU A 97 8.24 5.95 2.80
CA LEU A 97 9.40 5.15 3.17
C LEU A 97 10.57 6.03 3.62
N ILE A 98 10.91 7.04 2.82
CA ILE A 98 12.03 7.96 3.09
C ILE A 98 11.80 8.68 4.42
N SER A 99 10.60 9.22 4.64
CA SER A 99 10.28 10.00 5.85
C SER A 99 10.24 9.16 7.12
N ASN A 100 10.15 7.83 7.00
CA ASN A 100 10.03 6.91 8.12
C ASN A 100 11.21 5.94 8.26
N ASP A 101 12.27 6.12 7.46
CA ASP A 101 13.47 5.31 7.46
C ASP A 101 14.27 5.45 8.78
N THR A 102 14.36 6.68 9.30
CA THR A 102 15.12 7.01 10.51
C THR A 102 14.47 6.54 11.81
N LYS A 103 13.15 6.33 11.84
CA LYS A 103 12.41 5.92 13.06
C LYS A 103 12.57 4.43 13.39
N ILE A 104 12.84 3.60 12.38
CA ILE A 104 12.93 2.14 12.54
C ILE A 104 14.26 1.73 13.17
N VAL A 105 15.36 2.35 12.74
CA VAL A 105 16.70 2.09 13.31
C VAL A 105 16.72 2.35 14.82
N ALA A 106 16.00 3.37 15.29
CA ALA A 106 15.90 3.68 16.71
C ALA A 106 15.06 2.66 17.51
N THR A 107 14.11 1.97 16.88
CA THR A 107 13.12 1.11 17.57
C THR A 107 13.52 -0.37 17.59
N VAL A 108 14.29 -0.83 16.59
CA VAL A 108 14.68 -2.25 16.45
C VAL A 108 15.94 -2.60 17.24
N TRP A 109 16.81 -1.62 17.51
CA TRP A 109 18.09 -1.82 18.21
C TRP A 109 18.07 -1.32 19.67
N GLN A 110 16.88 -1.20 20.26
CA GLN A 110 16.65 -0.89 21.69
C GLN A 110 15.80 -1.98 22.37
#